data_AF-A0A6P8RAA1-F1
#
_entry.id   AF-A0A6P8RAA1-F1
#
_cell.length_a   1.000
_cell.length_b   1.000
_cell.length_c   1.000
_cell.angle_alpha   90.00
_cell.angle_beta   90.00
_cell.angle_gamma   90.00
#
_symmetry.space_group_name_H-M   'P 1'
#
loop_
_entity.id
_entity.type
_entity.pdbx_description
1 polymer ?
#
loop_
_entity_poly.entity_id
_entity_poly.type
_entity_poly.pdbx_seq_one_letter_code
_entity_poly.pdbx_strand_id
1 'polypeptide(L)'
;MHVKLHLFVQLFTLVFFPSAIWLFLQLLSITSINEWLLKGLQTVGCMPPPVSSAVILTKAVGGNEAAAIFNSAFGSFLGIVITPLLLLLFLGSSSSVPFTSIFSQLFMTVVVPLIIGQIVRRYIKDWLERKKPPFGAVSSCVLLMIIYTTFCDTFSNPNIDLDKFSLIIVVFLIFFVQLSFMFLTFLFSTRNNSGFTPADTVAIIFCSTHKSLTLGIPMLKIVFAGYEHLSLISVPLLIYHPAQILLGSVLVPTIKSWMISRQKAFKLTKQPKAPV
;
A
#
# COMPACT_ATOMS: atom_id res chain seq x y z
N MET A 1 4.04 -24.01 -1.52
CA MET A 1 3.44 -23.28 -0.37
C MET A 1 3.25 -21.78 -0.65
N HIS A 2 4.14 -21.12 -1.42
CA HIS A 2 4.08 -19.66 -1.62
C HIS A 2 2.91 -19.12 -2.48
N VAL A 3 2.29 -19.91 -3.36
CA VAL A 3 1.15 -19.45 -4.17
C VAL A 3 -0.03 -18.99 -3.31
N LYS A 4 -0.33 -19.70 -2.20
CA LYS A 4 -1.39 -19.31 -1.26
C LYS A 4 -1.14 -17.93 -0.64
N LEU A 5 0.12 -17.65 -0.31
CA LEU A 5 0.54 -16.36 0.26
C LEU A 5 0.36 -15.25 -0.76
N HIS A 6 0.86 -15.46 -1.98
CA HIS A 6 0.75 -14.46 -3.04
C HIS A 6 -0.71 -14.16 -3.36
N LEU A 7 -1.52 -15.21 -3.57
CA LEU A 7 -2.95 -15.07 -3.82
C LEU A 7 -3.65 -14.31 -2.69
N PHE A 8 -3.36 -14.65 -1.42
CA PHE A 8 -3.93 -13.97 -0.26
C PHE A 8 -3.60 -12.48 -0.27
N VAL A 9 -2.33 -12.12 -0.46
CA VAL A 9 -1.91 -10.71 -0.46
C VAL A 9 -2.58 -9.94 -1.61
N GLN A 10 -2.60 -10.49 -2.82
CA GLN A 10 -3.22 -9.80 -3.97
C GLN A 10 -4.72 -9.64 -3.82
N LEU A 11 -5.43 -10.70 -3.41
CA LEU A 11 -6.88 -10.63 -3.17
C LEU A 11 -7.20 -9.68 -2.02
N PHE A 12 -6.41 -9.69 -0.95
CA PHE A 12 -6.61 -8.76 0.15
C PHE A 12 -6.43 -7.32 -0.30
N THR A 13 -5.35 -7.00 -1.00
CA THR A 13 -5.03 -5.61 -1.36
C THR A 13 -5.90 -5.04 -2.48
N LEU A 14 -6.25 -5.85 -3.49
CA LEU A 14 -6.93 -5.37 -4.70
C LEU A 14 -8.44 -5.68 -4.73
N VAL A 15 -8.94 -6.54 -3.85
CA VAL A 15 -10.38 -6.88 -3.80
C VAL A 15 -10.96 -6.58 -2.43
N PHE A 16 -10.47 -7.26 -1.39
CA PHE A 16 -11.02 -7.12 -0.04
C PHE A 16 -10.88 -5.69 0.48
N PHE A 17 -9.69 -5.10 0.45
CA PHE A 17 -9.43 -3.77 0.98
C PHE A 17 -10.33 -2.71 0.30
N PRO A 18 -10.36 -2.54 -1.03
CA PRO A 18 -11.25 -1.58 -1.68
C PRO A 18 -12.73 -1.80 -1.33
N SER A 19 -13.19 -3.05 -1.31
CA SER A 19 -14.59 -3.39 -1.01
C SER A 19 -14.98 -3.14 0.45
N ALA A 20 -14.07 -3.44 1.38
CA ALA A 20 -14.27 -3.23 2.81
C ALA A 20 -14.28 -1.73 3.14
N ILE A 21 -13.42 -0.93 2.52
CA ILE A 21 -13.47 0.53 2.63
C ILE A 21 -14.77 1.06 2.06
N TRP A 22 -15.18 0.60 0.88
CA TRP A 22 -16.43 1.04 0.28
C TRP A 22 -17.63 0.77 1.20
N LEU A 23 -17.73 -0.44 1.75
CA LEU A 23 -18.79 -0.80 2.69
C LEU A 23 -18.74 0.06 3.96
N PHE A 24 -17.55 0.30 4.50
CA PHE A 24 -17.36 1.16 5.67
C PHE A 24 -17.76 2.62 5.39
N LEU A 25 -17.49 3.10 4.18
CA LEU A 25 -17.87 4.44 3.73
C LEU A 25 -19.37 4.59 3.52
N GLN A 26 -20.11 3.54 3.10
CA GLN A 26 -21.58 3.58 3.04
C GLN A 26 -22.22 3.78 4.43
N LEU A 27 -21.57 3.31 5.50
CA LEU A 27 -22.01 3.57 6.87
C LEU A 27 -21.66 5.01 7.31
N LEU A 28 -20.50 5.50 6.89
CA LEU A 28 -20.02 6.85 7.23
C LEU A 28 -20.69 7.94 6.39
N SER A 29 -21.27 7.66 5.23
CA SER A 29 -21.97 8.67 4.42
C SER A 29 -23.23 9.23 5.08
N ILE A 30 -23.69 8.62 6.17
CA ILE A 30 -24.78 9.11 7.03
C ILE A 30 -24.27 10.23 7.97
N THR A 31 -22.95 10.34 8.15
CA THR A 31 -22.33 11.35 9.01
C THR A 31 -22.00 12.64 8.25
N SER A 32 -21.75 13.73 8.97
CA SER A 32 -21.45 15.05 8.41
C SER A 32 -20.00 15.21 7.90
N ILE A 33 -19.30 14.13 7.58
CA ILE A 33 -17.92 14.19 7.08
C ILE A 33 -17.91 14.65 5.62
N ASN A 34 -16.96 15.50 5.24
CA ASN A 34 -16.79 15.95 3.87
C ASN A 34 -16.70 14.77 2.87
N GLU A 35 -17.59 14.75 1.88
CA GLU A 35 -17.73 13.66 0.91
C GLU A 35 -16.44 13.43 0.08
N TRP A 36 -15.71 14.49 -0.24
CA TRP A 36 -14.47 14.38 -1.02
C TRP A 36 -13.33 13.73 -0.23
N LEU A 37 -13.29 13.93 1.08
CA LEU A 37 -12.36 13.22 1.95
C LEU A 37 -12.74 11.73 2.08
N LEU A 38 -14.03 11.40 2.16
CA LEU A 38 -14.48 10.02 2.13
C LEU A 38 -14.13 9.34 0.80
N LYS A 39 -14.35 10.01 -0.32
CA LYS A 39 -13.89 9.58 -1.65
C LYS A 39 -12.38 9.40 -1.69
N GLY A 40 -11.62 10.32 -1.09
CA GLY A 40 -10.17 10.16 -0.93
C GLY A 40 -9.80 8.90 -0.14
N LEU A 41 -10.52 8.55 0.91
CA LEU A 41 -10.30 7.28 1.64
C LEU A 41 -10.58 6.05 0.75
N GLN A 42 -11.63 6.11 -0.08
CA GLN A 42 -11.88 5.08 -1.09
C GLN A 42 -10.70 4.96 -2.08
N THR A 43 -10.13 6.09 -2.52
CA THR A 43 -8.96 6.05 -3.42
C THR A 43 -7.79 5.33 -2.80
N VAL A 44 -7.49 5.59 -1.52
CA VAL A 44 -6.45 4.88 -0.76
C VAL A 44 -6.73 3.38 -0.75
N GLY A 45 -7.99 3.00 -0.53
CA GLY A 45 -8.43 1.60 -0.59
C GLY A 45 -8.13 0.92 -1.92
N CYS A 46 -8.24 1.64 -3.05
CA CYS A 46 -7.96 1.14 -4.39
C CYS A 46 -6.46 1.09 -4.75
N MET A 47 -5.59 1.74 -3.98
CA MET A 47 -4.17 1.82 -4.32
C MET A 47 -3.47 0.46 -4.22
N PRO A 48 -2.46 0.21 -5.06
CA PRO A 48 -1.67 -1.02 -4.98
C PRO A 48 -0.67 -1.00 -3.83
N PRO A 49 -0.03 -2.13 -3.51
CA PRO A 49 0.99 -2.19 -2.47
C PRO A 49 2.25 -1.39 -2.88
N PRO A 50 2.97 -0.77 -1.93
CA PRO A 50 4.20 -0.04 -2.23
C PRO A 50 5.37 -0.99 -2.49
N VAL A 51 6.23 -0.63 -3.44
CA VAL A 51 7.42 -1.42 -3.82
C VAL A 51 8.48 -1.48 -2.71
N SER A 52 8.52 -0.49 -1.81
CA SER A 52 9.62 -0.29 -0.87
C SER A 52 9.24 -0.44 0.61
N SER A 53 8.32 0.36 1.13
CA SER A 53 8.08 0.47 2.58
C SER A 53 7.66 -0.86 3.23
N ALA A 54 6.79 -1.64 2.59
CA ALA A 54 6.38 -2.96 3.06
C ALA A 54 7.55 -3.96 3.12
N VAL A 55 8.45 -3.92 2.13
CA VAL A 55 9.64 -4.77 2.07
C VAL A 55 10.62 -4.40 3.17
N ILE A 56 10.87 -3.10 3.38
CA ILE A 56 11.78 -2.60 4.42
C ILE A 56 11.31 -3.02 5.81
N LEU A 57 10.01 -2.88 6.11
CA LEU A 57 9.46 -3.27 7.41
C LEU A 57 9.46 -4.79 7.61
N THR A 58 9.16 -5.56 6.56
CA THR A 58 9.27 -7.03 6.59
C THR A 58 10.71 -7.45 6.92
N LYS A 59 11.68 -6.82 6.28
CA LYS A 59 13.10 -7.04 6.53
C LYS A 59 13.52 -6.64 7.95
N ALA A 60 13.04 -5.49 8.45
CA ALA A 60 13.36 -5.03 9.80
C ALA A 60 12.90 -6.00 10.90
N VAL A 61 11.75 -6.66 10.68
CA VAL A 61 11.25 -7.73 11.56
C VAL A 61 12.06 -9.03 11.39
N GLY A 62 12.63 -9.29 10.22
CA GLY A 62 13.25 -10.56 9.84
C GLY A 62 12.26 -11.57 9.25
N GLY A 63 11.17 -11.06 8.64
CA GLY A 63 10.15 -11.86 7.97
C GLY A 63 10.59 -12.37 6.59
N ASN A 64 9.65 -12.91 5.82
CA ASN A 64 9.93 -13.44 4.48
C ASN A 64 10.17 -12.31 3.46
N GLU A 65 11.41 -11.83 3.36
CA GLU A 65 11.82 -10.75 2.45
C GLU A 65 11.53 -11.09 0.98
N ALA A 66 11.79 -12.33 0.55
CA ALA A 66 11.58 -12.74 -0.83
C ALA A 66 10.09 -12.67 -1.23
N ALA A 67 9.20 -13.14 -0.35
CA ALA A 67 7.77 -13.05 -0.57
C ALA A 67 7.29 -11.59 -0.57
N ALA A 68 7.86 -10.73 0.28
CA ALA A 68 7.51 -9.32 0.31
C ALA A 68 7.93 -8.60 -0.98
N ILE A 69 9.15 -8.85 -1.47
CA ILE A 69 9.65 -8.28 -2.74
C ILE A 69 8.75 -8.70 -3.90
N PHE A 70 8.44 -10.00 -4.01
CA PHE A 70 7.60 -10.51 -5.08
C PHE A 70 6.19 -9.89 -5.03
N ASN A 71 5.52 -9.91 -3.87
CA ASN A 71 4.16 -9.39 -3.75
C ASN A 71 4.07 -7.88 -3.98
N SER A 72 5.07 -7.14 -3.50
CA SER A 72 5.12 -5.69 -3.68
C SER A 72 5.30 -5.33 -5.16
N ALA A 73 6.21 -6.00 -5.86
CA ALA A 73 6.45 -5.75 -7.29
C ALA A 73 5.29 -6.24 -8.16
N PHE A 74 4.82 -7.47 -7.94
CA PHE A 74 3.72 -8.06 -8.70
C PHE A 74 2.40 -7.31 -8.46
N GLY A 75 2.10 -6.98 -7.20
CA GLY A 75 0.90 -6.21 -6.85
C GLY A 75 0.95 -4.77 -7.34
N SER A 76 2.13 -4.13 -7.36
CA SER A 76 2.30 -2.84 -8.03
C SER A 76 1.99 -2.92 -9.52
N PHE A 77 2.49 -3.96 -10.21
CA PHE A 77 2.23 -4.15 -11.63
C PHE A 77 0.75 -4.42 -11.92
N LEU A 78 0.12 -5.34 -11.19
CA LEU A 78 -1.33 -5.58 -11.28
C LEU A 78 -2.13 -4.32 -10.96
N GLY A 79 -1.69 -3.55 -9.96
CA GLY A 79 -2.25 -2.27 -9.57
C GLY A 79 -2.38 -1.27 -10.70
N ILE A 80 -1.34 -1.15 -11.54
CA ILE A 80 -1.34 -0.21 -12.66
C ILE A 80 -2.54 -0.44 -13.60
N VAL A 81 -2.93 -1.70 -13.76
CA VAL A 81 -4.07 -2.11 -14.60
C VAL A 81 -5.39 -2.07 -13.84
N ILE A 82 -5.41 -2.58 -12.61
CA ILE A 82 -6.64 -2.82 -11.84
C ILE A 82 -7.11 -1.56 -11.11
N THR A 83 -6.21 -0.76 -10.53
CA THR A 83 -6.56 0.42 -9.73
C THR A 83 -7.38 1.45 -10.50
N PRO A 84 -7.09 1.81 -11.77
CA PRO A 84 -7.94 2.74 -12.53
C PRO A 84 -9.37 2.23 -12.69
N LEU A 85 -9.53 0.91 -12.93
CA LEU A 85 -10.84 0.27 -13.03
C LEU A 85 -11.58 0.31 -11.70
N LEU A 86 -10.90 0.03 -10.59
CA LEU A 86 -11.48 0.12 -9.24
C LEU A 86 -11.88 1.55 -8.89
N LEU A 87 -11.03 2.53 -9.21
CA LEU A 87 -11.35 3.94 -8.98
C LEU A 87 -12.61 4.34 -9.74
N LEU A 88 -12.72 3.98 -11.02
CA LEU A 88 -13.88 4.31 -11.84
C LEU A 88 -15.14 3.56 -11.38
N LEU A 89 -15.01 2.32 -10.92
CA LEU A 89 -16.11 1.54 -10.37
C LEU A 89 -16.67 2.15 -9.08
N PHE A 90 -15.80 2.58 -8.15
CA PHE A 90 -16.24 3.03 -6.83
C PHE A 90 -16.53 4.53 -6.73
N LEU A 91 -15.81 5.37 -7.49
CA LEU A 91 -15.97 6.83 -7.45
C LEU A 91 -16.85 7.36 -8.59
N GLY A 92 -17.14 6.52 -9.59
CA GLY A 92 -17.84 6.93 -10.80
C GLY A 92 -16.94 7.73 -11.75
N SER A 93 -17.31 7.75 -13.02
CA SER A 93 -16.65 8.56 -14.05
C SER A 93 -17.19 10.00 -14.01
N SER A 94 -16.42 10.92 -13.44
CA SER A 94 -16.68 12.37 -13.51
C SER A 94 -15.82 13.07 -14.56
N SER A 95 -14.82 12.37 -15.12
CA SER A 95 -13.88 12.93 -16.09
C SER A 95 -14.31 12.62 -17.52
N SER A 96 -14.23 13.64 -18.38
CA SER A 96 -14.41 13.55 -19.84
C SER A 96 -13.28 12.78 -20.54
N VAL A 97 -12.38 12.16 -19.77
CA VAL A 97 -11.16 11.53 -20.27
C VAL A 97 -11.44 10.09 -20.68
N PRO A 98 -11.18 9.70 -21.93
CA PRO A 98 -11.38 8.32 -22.40
C PRO A 98 -10.57 7.30 -21.58
N PHE A 99 -11.16 6.12 -21.35
CA PHE A 99 -10.45 5.00 -20.69
C PHE A 99 -9.14 4.63 -21.40
N THR A 100 -9.15 4.67 -22.73
CA THR A 100 -7.97 4.38 -23.56
C THR A 100 -6.82 5.36 -23.27
N SER A 101 -7.11 6.65 -23.08
CA SER A 101 -6.07 7.63 -22.76
C SER A 101 -5.54 7.48 -21.35
N ILE A 102 -6.40 7.18 -20.36
CA ILE A 102 -5.97 6.89 -18.97
C ILE A 102 -4.99 5.71 -18.97
N PHE A 103 -5.36 4.60 -19.62
CA PHE A 103 -4.52 3.40 -19.66
C PHE A 103 -3.20 3.66 -20.41
N SER A 104 -3.26 4.34 -21.56
CA SER A 104 -2.07 4.69 -22.34
C SER A 104 -1.12 5.60 -21.57
N GLN A 105 -1.63 6.62 -20.87
CA GLN A 105 -0.81 7.53 -20.06
C GLN A 105 -0.17 6.81 -18.87
N LEU A 106 -0.91 5.95 -18.18
CA LEU A 106 -0.36 5.15 -17.08
C LEU A 106 0.71 4.17 -17.55
N PHE A 107 0.48 3.54 -18.70
CA PHE A 107 1.47 2.65 -19.31
C PHE A 107 2.77 3.41 -19.62
N MET A 108 2.67 4.58 -20.26
CA MET A 108 3.83 5.43 -20.56
C MET A 108 4.52 6.00 -19.31
N THR A 109 3.76 6.34 -18.28
CA THR A 109 4.29 7.01 -17.08
C THR A 109 4.91 6.03 -16.09
N VAL A 110 4.37 4.81 -16.00
CA VAL A 110 4.77 3.83 -14.97
C VAL A 110 5.39 2.58 -15.57
N VAL A 111 4.74 1.95 -16.55
CA VAL A 111 5.19 0.64 -17.08
C VAL A 111 6.44 0.78 -17.93
N VAL A 112 6.48 1.76 -18.84
CA VAL A 112 7.62 1.98 -19.73
C VAL A 112 8.91 2.29 -18.94
N PRO A 113 8.94 3.24 -17.98
CA PRO A 113 10.12 3.47 -17.15
C PRO A 113 10.55 2.24 -16.34
N LEU A 114 9.58 1.42 -15.89
CA LEU A 114 9.89 0.16 -15.19
C LEU A 114 10.58 -0.83 -16.13
N ILE A 115 10.08 -1.02 -17.36
CA ILE A 115 10.69 -1.90 -18.36
C ILE A 115 12.11 -1.43 -18.70
N ILE A 116 12.27 -0.13 -18.98
CA ILE A 116 13.59 0.47 -19.25
C ILE A 116 14.52 0.23 -18.07
N GLY A 117 14.08 0.50 -16.84
CA GLY A 117 14.85 0.26 -15.62
C GLY A 117 15.26 -1.21 -15.45
N GLN A 118 14.37 -2.16 -15.75
CA GLN A 118 14.68 -3.60 -15.70
C GLN A 118 15.67 -4.03 -16.79
N ILE A 119 15.61 -3.45 -17.99
CA ILE A 119 16.57 -3.70 -19.08
C ILE A 119 17.94 -3.14 -18.67
N VAL A 120 18.00 -1.86 -18.29
CA VAL A 120 19.22 -1.19 -17.85
C VAL A 120 19.86 -1.95 -16.68
N ARG A 121 19.07 -2.40 -15.70
CA ARG A 121 19.56 -3.19 -14.56
C ARG A 121 20.35 -4.42 -14.97
N ARG A 122 20.03 -5.09 -16.10
CA ARG A 122 20.79 -6.26 -16.57
C ARG A 122 22.23 -5.90 -16.96
N TYR A 123 22.45 -4.69 -17.48
CA TYR A 123 23.76 -4.23 -17.95
C TYR A 123 24.61 -3.62 -16.83
N ILE A 124 23.99 -2.95 -15.86
CA ILE A 124 24.71 -2.25 -14.77
C ILE A 124 24.69 -3.00 -13.43
N LYS A 125 24.20 -4.25 -13.38
CA LYS A 125 24.04 -5.02 -12.14
C LYS A 125 25.34 -5.13 -11.34
N ASP A 126 26.43 -5.51 -11.98
CA ASP A 126 27.71 -5.73 -11.29
C ASP A 126 28.29 -4.42 -10.74
N TRP A 127 28.09 -3.32 -11.46
CA TRP A 127 28.47 -1.99 -11.00
C TRP A 127 27.63 -1.54 -9.80
N LEU A 128 26.31 -1.76 -9.85
CA LEU A 128 25.36 -1.49 -8.77
C LEU A 128 25.76 -2.21 -7.47
N GLU A 129 26.09 -3.51 -7.57
CA GLU A 129 26.47 -4.33 -6.41
C GLU A 129 27.82 -3.90 -5.81
N ARG A 130 28.75 -3.41 -6.64
CA ARG A 130 30.06 -2.91 -6.20
C ARG A 130 29.98 -1.52 -5.57
N LYS A 131 29.33 -0.56 -6.24
CA LYS A 131 29.29 0.85 -5.82
C LYS A 131 28.22 1.14 -4.78
N LYS A 132 27.16 0.31 -4.68
CA LYS A 132 26.01 0.48 -3.78
C LYS A 132 25.52 1.94 -3.73
N PRO A 133 25.20 2.54 -4.89
CA PRO A 133 24.71 3.92 -4.93
C PRO A 133 23.47 4.08 -4.05
N PRO A 134 23.27 5.26 -3.44
CA PRO A 134 22.23 5.47 -2.42
C PRO A 134 20.83 5.66 -3.03
N PHE A 135 20.41 4.80 -3.97
CA PHE A 135 19.11 4.88 -4.65
C PHE A 135 17.93 4.92 -3.67
N GLY A 136 18.04 4.24 -2.52
CA GLY A 136 17.03 4.32 -1.46
C GLY A 136 16.89 5.72 -0.88
N ALA A 137 18.00 6.39 -0.56
CA ALA A 137 17.97 7.75 -0.01
C ALA A 137 17.46 8.77 -1.04
N VAL A 138 17.89 8.64 -2.30
CA VAL A 138 17.40 9.47 -3.41
C VAL A 138 15.89 9.27 -3.59
N SER A 139 15.42 8.02 -3.62
CA SER A 139 13.99 7.71 -3.73
C SER A 139 13.18 8.29 -2.57
N SER A 140 13.69 8.23 -1.34
CA SER A 140 13.02 8.80 -0.16
C SER A 140 12.99 10.33 -0.21
N CYS A 141 14.07 10.98 -0.68
CA CYS A 141 14.12 12.44 -0.86
C CYS A 141 13.11 12.90 -1.92
N VAL A 142 13.06 12.23 -3.07
CA VAL A 142 12.07 12.50 -4.13
C VAL A 142 10.65 12.27 -3.63
N LEU A 143 10.40 11.19 -2.89
CA LEU A 143 9.10 10.91 -2.29
C LEU A 143 8.68 12.01 -1.31
N LEU A 144 9.59 12.45 -0.45
CA LEU A 144 9.33 13.54 0.49
C LEU A 144 9.02 14.85 -0.25
N MET A 145 9.72 15.14 -1.35
CA MET A 145 9.46 16.29 -2.20
C MET A 145 8.09 16.19 -2.90
N ILE A 146 7.67 15.01 -3.36
CA ILE A 146 6.33 14.78 -3.92
C ILE A 146 5.26 15.03 -2.86
N ILE A 147 5.44 14.49 -1.64
CA ILE A 147 4.51 14.72 -0.53
C ILE A 147 4.42 16.20 -0.20
N TYR A 148 5.57 16.88 -0.09
CA TYR A 148 5.64 18.32 0.21
C TYR A 148 4.96 19.16 -0.86
N THR A 149 5.31 18.98 -2.13
CA THR A 149 4.72 19.73 -3.25
C THR A 149 3.22 19.48 -3.36
N THR A 150 2.76 18.23 -3.24
CA THR A 150 1.32 17.91 -3.26
C THR A 150 0.59 18.52 -2.07
N PHE A 151 1.22 18.56 -0.89
CA PHE A 151 0.67 19.22 0.29
C PHE A 151 0.56 20.74 0.05
N CYS A 152 1.61 21.38 -0.46
CA CYS A 152 1.57 22.80 -0.83
C CYS A 152 0.47 23.09 -1.87
N ASP A 153 0.40 22.32 -2.96
CA ASP A 153 -0.63 22.46 -4.00
C ASP A 153 -2.05 22.28 -3.44
N THR A 154 -2.20 21.39 -2.46
CA THR A 154 -3.49 21.16 -1.80
C THR A 154 -3.85 22.36 -0.92
N PHE A 155 -3.04 22.67 0.09
CA PHE A 155 -3.39 23.67 1.10
C PHE A 155 -3.22 25.13 0.64
N SER A 156 -2.59 25.39 -0.50
CA SER A 156 -2.56 26.71 -1.13
C SER A 156 -3.78 27.01 -2.00
N ASN A 157 -4.59 25.99 -2.32
CA ASN A 157 -5.77 26.17 -3.16
C ASN A 157 -6.87 26.92 -2.38
N PRO A 158 -7.24 28.15 -2.78
CA PRO A 158 -8.21 28.96 -2.06
C PRO A 158 -9.63 28.37 -2.07
N ASN A 159 -9.91 27.43 -2.97
CA ASN A 159 -11.21 26.78 -3.10
C ASN A 159 -11.34 25.52 -2.24
N ILE A 160 -10.33 25.20 -1.42
CA ILE A 160 -10.44 24.07 -0.50
C ILE A 160 -11.31 24.45 0.71
N ASP A 161 -12.52 23.89 0.71
CA ASP A 161 -13.40 23.87 1.89
C ASP A 161 -13.03 22.67 2.78
N LEU A 162 -11.88 22.78 3.47
CA LEU A 162 -11.42 21.79 4.46
C LEU A 162 -11.89 22.18 5.85
N ASP A 163 -12.99 21.57 6.28
CA ASP A 163 -13.38 21.58 7.68
C ASP A 163 -12.32 20.85 8.53
N LYS A 164 -11.78 21.55 9.53
CA LYS A 164 -10.75 21.02 10.44
C LYS A 164 -11.26 19.79 11.20
N PHE A 165 -12.54 19.77 11.55
CA PHE A 165 -13.15 18.66 12.26
C PHE A 165 -13.20 17.40 11.39
N SER A 166 -13.62 17.54 10.13
CA SER A 166 -13.57 16.48 9.12
C SER A 166 -12.15 15.93 8.90
N LEU A 167 -11.14 16.80 8.86
CA LEU A 167 -9.73 16.37 8.71
C LEU A 167 -9.26 15.53 9.89
N ILE A 168 -9.55 15.96 11.13
CA ILE A 168 -9.19 15.20 12.33
C ILE A 168 -9.85 13.82 12.31
N ILE A 169 -11.14 13.75 11.98
CA ILE A 169 -11.86 12.48 11.86
C ILE A 169 -11.20 11.57 10.82
N VAL A 170 -10.84 12.09 9.65
CA VAL A 170 -10.19 11.31 8.59
C VAL A 170 -8.84 10.75 9.04
N VAL A 171 -8.06 11.52 9.79
CA VAL A 171 -6.81 11.02 10.40
C VAL A 171 -7.13 9.85 11.33
N PHE A 172 -8.08 9.99 12.25
CA PHE A 172 -8.48 8.90 13.14
C PHE A 172 -8.97 7.67 12.38
N LEU A 173 -9.78 7.85 11.34
CA LEU A 173 -10.27 6.76 10.48
C LEU A 173 -9.11 6.04 9.78
N ILE A 174 -8.12 6.76 9.27
CA ILE A 174 -6.93 6.17 8.64
C ILE A 174 -6.16 5.30 9.62
N PHE A 175 -5.90 5.80 10.84
CA PHE A 175 -5.24 5.04 11.88
C PHE A 175 -6.05 3.79 12.26
N PHE A 176 -7.36 3.95 12.43
CA PHE A 176 -8.28 2.87 12.76
C PHE A 176 -8.31 1.79 11.69
N VAL A 177 -8.46 2.16 10.41
CA VAL A 177 -8.47 1.25 9.27
C VAL A 177 -7.15 0.49 9.15
N GLN A 178 -6.02 1.21 9.21
CA GLN A 178 -4.69 0.60 9.09
C GLN A 178 -4.47 -0.43 10.20
N LEU A 179 -4.73 -0.07 11.46
CA LEU A 179 -4.59 -1.00 12.59
C LEU A 179 -5.56 -2.19 12.49
N SER A 180 -6.83 -1.93 12.14
CA SER A 180 -7.84 -2.98 12.00
C SER A 180 -7.47 -4.00 10.93
N PHE A 181 -6.97 -3.56 9.77
CA PHE A 181 -6.56 -4.47 8.70
C PHE A 181 -5.25 -5.18 9.00
N MET A 182 -4.29 -4.54 9.67
CA MET A 182 -3.08 -5.21 10.16
C MET A 182 -3.43 -6.31 11.16
N PHE A 183 -4.36 -6.03 12.07
CA PHE A 183 -4.85 -7.02 13.03
C PHE A 183 -5.63 -8.14 12.34
N LEU A 184 -6.52 -7.83 11.40
CA LEU A 184 -7.30 -8.81 10.66
C LEU A 184 -6.40 -9.79 9.88
N THR A 185 -5.41 -9.26 9.16
CA THR A 185 -4.45 -10.07 8.39
C THR A 185 -3.56 -10.91 9.30
N PHE A 186 -3.20 -10.40 10.48
CA PHE A 186 -2.53 -11.17 11.52
C PHE A 186 -3.39 -12.36 12.03
N LEU A 187 -4.68 -12.13 12.33
CA LEU A 187 -5.59 -13.18 12.78
C LEU A 187 -5.79 -14.28 11.72
N PHE A 188 -6.05 -13.90 10.47
CA PHE A 188 -6.23 -14.85 9.38
C PHE A 188 -4.97 -15.66 9.11
N SER A 189 -3.80 -15.01 9.13
CA SER A 189 -2.54 -15.68 8.83
C SER A 189 -2.04 -16.57 9.99
N THR A 190 -2.40 -16.26 11.24
CA THR A 190 -2.00 -17.03 12.43
C THR A 190 -2.94 -18.21 12.75
N ARG A 191 -4.10 -18.28 12.08
CA ARG A 191 -5.09 -19.36 12.29
C ARG A 191 -4.46 -20.73 11.98
N ASN A 192 -4.78 -21.75 12.78
CA ASN A 192 -4.18 -23.10 12.67
C ASN A 192 -4.26 -23.75 11.27
N ASN A 193 -5.25 -23.38 10.45
CA ASN A 193 -5.46 -23.95 9.12
C ASN A 193 -4.90 -23.08 7.96
N SER A 194 -4.21 -21.97 8.27
CA SER A 194 -3.71 -21.04 7.25
C SER A 194 -2.55 -21.62 6.42
N GLY A 195 -1.74 -22.48 7.04
CA GLY A 195 -0.54 -23.05 6.44
C GLY A 195 0.59 -22.05 6.20
N PHE A 196 0.54 -20.85 6.81
CA PHE A 196 1.60 -19.86 6.72
C PHE A 196 2.64 -20.01 7.83
N THR A 197 3.90 -19.75 7.51
CA THR A 197 4.95 -19.67 8.54
C THR A 197 4.88 -18.33 9.26
N PRO A 198 5.47 -18.19 10.47
CA PRO A 198 5.52 -16.89 11.15
C PRO A 198 6.19 -15.80 10.30
N ALA A 199 7.20 -16.15 9.50
CA ALA A 199 7.88 -15.22 8.59
C ALA A 199 6.97 -14.78 7.43
N ASP A 200 6.10 -15.68 6.95
CA ASP A 200 5.08 -15.38 5.94
C ASP A 200 4.00 -14.44 6.48
N THR A 201 3.56 -14.65 7.73
CA THR A 201 2.61 -13.75 8.42
C THR A 201 3.12 -12.31 8.44
N VAL A 202 4.41 -12.10 8.74
CA VAL A 202 5.01 -10.76 8.71
C VAL A 202 4.91 -10.13 7.32
N ALA A 203 5.26 -10.89 6.27
CA ALA A 203 5.14 -10.41 4.89
C ALA A 203 3.68 -10.11 4.53
N ILE A 204 2.73 -10.94 4.96
CA ILE A 204 1.30 -10.74 4.74
C ILE A 204 0.82 -9.43 5.37
N ILE A 205 1.11 -9.18 6.66
CA ILE A 205 0.64 -7.99 7.37
C ILE A 205 1.06 -6.71 6.64
N PHE A 206 2.35 -6.58 6.31
CA PHE A 206 2.84 -5.36 5.67
C PHE A 206 2.47 -5.26 4.20
N CYS A 207 2.61 -6.34 3.42
CA CYS A 207 2.36 -6.28 1.98
C CYS A 207 0.88 -6.16 1.63
N SER A 208 -0.03 -6.62 2.51
CA SER A 208 -1.47 -6.57 2.23
C SER A 208 -2.12 -5.24 2.62
N THR A 209 -1.61 -4.59 3.68
CA THR A 209 -2.22 -3.39 4.27
C THR A 209 -1.57 -2.09 3.81
N HIS A 210 -0.30 -2.12 3.40
CA HIS A 210 0.36 -0.92 2.94
C HIS A 210 -0.12 -0.53 1.53
N LYS A 211 -0.24 0.77 1.30
CA LYS A 211 -0.72 1.39 0.06
C LYS A 211 0.32 2.34 -0.52
N SER A 212 0.43 2.36 -1.84
CA SER A 212 1.46 3.08 -2.57
C SER A 212 1.07 4.52 -2.89
N LEU A 213 1.75 5.47 -2.25
CA LEU A 213 1.62 6.90 -2.58
C LEU A 213 2.34 7.26 -3.88
N THR A 214 3.52 6.66 -4.12
CA THR A 214 4.34 6.94 -5.31
C THR A 214 3.60 6.61 -6.60
N LEU A 215 2.80 5.55 -6.60
CA LEU A 215 1.95 5.19 -7.73
C LEU A 215 0.60 5.93 -7.67
N GLY A 216 0.06 6.16 -6.47
CA GLY A 216 -1.26 6.75 -6.30
C GLY A 216 -1.37 8.20 -6.78
N ILE A 217 -0.38 9.06 -6.51
CA ILE A 217 -0.45 10.47 -6.94
C ILE A 217 -0.48 10.62 -8.47
N PRO A 218 0.43 9.98 -9.26
CA PRO A 218 0.32 9.98 -10.71
C PRO A 218 -1.02 9.40 -11.21
N MET A 219 -1.51 8.33 -10.59
CA MET A 219 -2.80 7.73 -10.95
C MET A 219 -3.97 8.68 -10.76
N LEU A 220 -4.03 9.37 -9.62
CA LEU A 220 -5.08 10.35 -9.35
C LEU A 220 -5.02 11.51 -10.35
N LYS A 221 -3.82 12.03 -10.64
CA LYS A 221 -3.62 13.13 -11.62
C LYS A 221 -4.08 12.75 -13.03
N ILE A 222 -3.92 11.47 -13.43
CA ILE A 222 -4.35 10.99 -14.75
C ILE A 222 -5.85 10.68 -14.78
N VAL A 223 -6.37 9.93 -13.81
CA VAL A 223 -7.78 9.47 -13.79
C VAL A 223 -8.75 10.63 -13.56
N PHE A 224 -8.38 11.56 -12.67
CA PHE A 224 -9.18 12.73 -12.31
C PHE A 224 -8.56 14.02 -12.86
N ALA A 225 -7.92 13.94 -14.04
CA ALA A 225 -7.39 15.11 -14.73
C ALA A 225 -8.50 16.15 -14.97
N GLY A 226 -8.24 17.40 -14.59
CA GLY A 226 -9.20 18.50 -14.72
C GLY A 226 -10.33 18.52 -13.68
N TYR A 227 -10.28 17.63 -12.67
CA TYR A 227 -11.28 17.61 -11.61
C TYR A 227 -10.97 18.61 -10.50
N GLU A 228 -11.93 19.48 -10.18
CA GLU A 228 -11.74 20.60 -9.23
C GLU A 228 -11.38 20.13 -7.81
N HIS A 229 -11.85 18.96 -7.40
CA HIS A 229 -11.62 18.40 -6.05
C HIS A 229 -10.44 17.41 -5.96
N LEU A 230 -9.58 17.34 -6.99
CA LEU A 230 -8.41 16.44 -7.00
C LEU A 230 -7.54 16.60 -5.75
N SER A 231 -7.35 17.83 -5.28
CA SER A 231 -6.56 18.13 -4.09
C SER A 231 -7.17 17.49 -2.83
N LEU A 232 -8.49 17.59 -2.64
CA LEU A 232 -9.19 16.99 -1.50
C LEU A 232 -9.13 15.45 -1.52
N ILE A 233 -9.31 14.86 -2.69
CA ILE A 233 -9.24 13.40 -2.89
C ILE A 233 -7.82 12.87 -2.57
N SER A 234 -6.79 13.68 -2.78
CA SER A 234 -5.40 13.31 -2.53
C SER A 234 -5.00 13.36 -1.04
N VAL A 235 -5.73 14.11 -0.21
CA VAL A 235 -5.41 14.31 1.22
C VAL A 235 -5.33 13.00 2.00
N PRO A 236 -6.32 12.09 1.96
CA PRO A 236 -6.24 10.83 2.70
C PRO A 236 -5.04 9.98 2.30
N LEU A 237 -4.63 9.99 1.03
CA LEU A 237 -3.44 9.28 0.57
C LEU A 237 -2.16 9.86 1.16
N LEU A 238 -2.05 11.19 1.20
CA LEU A 238 -0.92 11.90 1.82
C LEU A 238 -0.80 11.63 3.32
N ILE A 239 -1.92 11.42 4.01
CA ILE A 239 -1.96 11.10 5.45
C ILE A 239 -1.68 9.60 5.67
N TYR A 240 -2.26 8.72 4.86
CA TYR A 240 -2.14 7.27 5.02
C TYR A 240 -0.70 6.80 4.90
N HIS A 241 0.05 7.32 3.94
CA HIS A 241 1.41 6.87 3.65
C HIS A 241 2.42 7.05 4.82
N PRO A 242 2.53 8.22 5.48
CA PRO A 242 3.34 8.34 6.69
C PRO A 242 2.74 7.56 7.86
N ALA A 243 1.40 7.52 8.01
CA ALA A 243 0.75 6.80 9.10
C ALA A 243 1.06 5.28 9.07
N GLN A 244 0.97 4.63 7.91
CA GLN A 244 1.31 3.21 7.77
C GLN A 244 2.78 2.93 8.07
N ILE A 245 3.71 3.83 7.71
CA ILE A 245 5.14 3.64 7.96
C ILE A 245 5.42 3.82 9.45
N LEU A 246 4.84 4.84 10.08
CA LEU A 246 4.96 5.09 11.51
C LEU A 246 4.42 3.92 12.32
N LEU A 247 3.17 3.52 12.08
CA LEU A 247 2.53 2.39 12.75
C LEU A 247 3.30 1.08 12.52
N GLY A 248 3.68 0.81 11.27
CA GLY A 248 4.46 -0.36 10.93
C GLY A 248 5.80 -0.39 11.67
N SER A 249 6.50 0.73 11.74
CA SER A 249 7.79 0.87 12.43
C SER A 249 7.66 0.68 13.95
N VAL A 250 6.64 1.27 14.58
CA VAL A 250 6.35 1.11 16.01
C VAL A 250 6.02 -0.36 16.34
N LEU A 251 5.37 -1.07 15.43
CA LEU A 251 5.00 -2.48 15.62
C LEU A 251 6.15 -3.47 15.36
N VAL A 252 7.26 -3.05 14.72
CA VAL A 252 8.39 -3.94 14.39
C VAL A 252 8.90 -4.74 15.59
N PRO A 253 9.21 -4.15 16.77
CA PRO A 253 9.74 -4.90 17.91
C PRO A 253 8.75 -5.95 18.43
N THR A 254 7.48 -5.59 18.51
CA THR A 254 6.40 -6.47 18.99
C THR A 254 6.19 -7.65 18.05
N ILE A 255 6.08 -7.40 16.75
CA ILE A 255 5.91 -8.46 15.73
C ILE A 255 7.15 -9.36 15.70
N LYS A 256 8.36 -8.80 15.84
CA LYS A 256 9.62 -9.57 15.89
C LYS A 256 9.68 -10.51 17.09
N SER A 257 9.32 -10.02 18.28
CA SER A 257 9.26 -10.84 19.50
C SER A 257 8.26 -12.00 19.36
N TRP A 258 7.07 -11.71 18.83
CA TRP A 258 6.06 -12.72 18.52
C TRP A 258 6.59 -13.77 17.53
N MET A 259 7.19 -13.33 16.42
CA MET A 259 7.69 -14.21 15.36
C MET A 259 8.76 -15.17 15.89
N ILE A 260 9.74 -14.66 16.65
CA ILE A 260 10.81 -15.48 17.24
C ILE A 260 10.22 -16.52 18.18
N SER A 261 9.27 -16.12 19.03
CA SER A 261 8.60 -17.03 19.98
C SER A 261 7.84 -18.14 19.25
N ARG A 262 7.11 -17.80 18.18
CA ARG A 262 6.35 -18.77 17.40
C ARG A 262 7.24 -19.70 16.57
N GLN A 263 8.34 -19.19 16.01
CA GLN A 263 9.33 -20.00 15.30
C GLN A 263 10.01 -21.01 16.22
N LYS A 264 10.34 -20.62 17.46
CA LYS A 264 10.87 -21.55 18.47
C LYS A 264 9.87 -22.68 18.77
N ALA A 265 8.61 -22.34 19.03
CA ALA A 265 7.55 -23.33 19.27
C ALA A 265 7.35 -24.30 18.08
N PHE A 266 7.44 -23.79 16.85
CA PHE A 266 7.32 -24.60 15.63
C PHE A 266 8.51 -25.55 15.42
N LYS A 267 9.73 -25.14 15.81
CA LYS A 267 10.91 -26.03 15.77
C LYS A 267 10.81 -27.16 16.80
N LEU A 268 10.32 -26.87 18.00
CA LEU A 268 10.16 -27.86 19.07
C LEU A 268 9.11 -28.93 18.72
N THR A 269 8.03 -28.57 18.04
CA THR A 269 6.98 -29.53 17.61
C THR A 269 7.39 -30.42 16.44
N LYS A 270 8.48 -30.09 15.72
CA LYS A 270 8.99 -30.87 14.58
C LYS A 270 10.23 -31.71 14.90
N GLN A 271 10.76 -31.67 16.12
CA GLN A 271 11.81 -32.62 16.50
C GLN A 271 11.21 -34.04 16.61
N PRO A 272 11.80 -35.05 15.96
CA PRO A 272 11.36 -36.42 16.13
C PRO A 272 11.54 -36.80 17.60
N LYS A 273 10.51 -37.38 18.22
CA LYS A 273 10.66 -38.01 19.53
C LYS A 273 11.78 -39.05 19.40
N ALA A 274 12.83 -38.92 20.21
CA ALA A 274 13.88 -39.93 20.27
C ALA A 274 13.22 -41.29 20.57
N PRO A 275 13.57 -42.37 19.84
CA PRO A 275 13.13 -43.70 20.21
C PRO A 275 13.67 -44.01 21.61
N VAL A 276 12.75 -44.29 22.54
CA VAL A 276 13.05 -44.79 23.89
C VAL A 276 13.30 -46.28 23.81
#